data_AF-A0A3B8R5Z7-F1
#
_entry.id   AF-A0A3B8R5Z7-F1
#
_cell.length_a   1.000
_cell.length_b   1.000
_cell.length_c   1.000
_cell.angle_alpha   90.00
_cell.angle_beta   90.00
_cell.angle_gamma   90.00
#
_symmetry.space_group_name_H-M   'P 1'
#
loop_
_entity.id
_entity.type
_entity.pdbx_description
1 polymer ?
#
loop_
_entity_poly.entity_id
_entity_poly.type
_entity_poly.pdbx_seq_one_letter_code
_entity_poly.pdbx_strand_id
1 'polypeptide(L)' 'MKCLGLIGLGMIGGSIAAGLKRALPETRIVALDVSDDALRYGL' A
#
# COMPACT_ATOMS: atom_id res chain seq x y z
N MET A 1 -2.16 12.31 12.38
CA MET A 1 -1.50 11.40 11.44
C MET A 1 -2.47 10.26 11.13
N LYS A 2 -2.84 10.04 9.86
CA LYS A 2 -3.81 8.99 9.47
C LYS A 2 -3.06 7.73 9.04
N CYS A 3 -3.56 6.56 9.45
CA CYS A 3 -3.00 5.25 9.08
C CYS A 3 -4.04 4.48 8.28
N LEU A 4 -3.64 3.97 7.11
CA LEU A 4 -4.49 3.18 6.23
C LEU A 4 -3.97 1.74 6.14
N GLY A 5 -4.86 0.78 6.36
CA GLY A 5 -4.62 -0.63 6.08
C GLY A 5 -5.01 -0.99 4.65
N LEU A 6 -4.16 -1.75 3.96
CA LEU A 6 -4.47 -2.35 2.66
C LEU A 6 -4.31 -3.87 2.74
N ILE A 7 -5.32 -4.62 2.30
CA ILE A 7 -5.28 -6.08 2.21
C ILE A 7 -5.23 -6.44 0.72
N GLY A 8 -4.13 -7.08 0.30
CA GLY A 8 -3.81 -7.34 -1.10
C GLY A 8 -3.03 -6.19 -1.75
N LEU A 9 -1.82 -6.48 -2.23
CA LEU A 9 -0.88 -5.57 -2.89
C LEU A 9 -0.56 -5.97 -4.34
N GLY A 10 -1.46 -6.73 -4.98
CA GLY A 10 -1.41 -6.93 -6.43
C GLY A 10 -1.60 -5.62 -7.22
N MET A 11 -1.83 -5.71 -8.54
CA MET A 11 -1.93 -4.54 -9.43
C MET A 11 -2.82 -3.39 -8.88
N ILE A 12 -4.00 -3.72 -8.36
CA ILE A 12 -4.95 -2.73 -7.87
C ILE A 12 -4.50 -2.14 -6.53
N GLY A 13 -4.22 -3.00 -5.54
CA GLY A 13 -3.82 -2.57 -4.20
C GLY A 13 -2.55 -1.71 -4.21
N GLY A 14 -1.55 -2.13 -4.99
CA GLY A 14 -0.32 -1.36 -5.20
C GLY A 14 -0.55 -0.02 -5.91
N SER A 15 -1.40 0.01 -6.95
CA SER A 15 -1.73 1.27 -7.65
C SER A 15 -2.46 2.26 -6.73
N ILE A 16 -3.35 1.78 -5.88
CA ILE A 16 -4.05 2.59 -4.87
C ILE A 16 -3.04 3.11 -3.84
N ALA A 17 -2.17 2.24 -3.32
CA ALA A 17 -1.13 2.64 -2.37
C ALA A 17 -0.24 3.75 -2.94
N ALA A 18 0.22 3.58 -4.18
CA ALA A 18 1.06 4.56 -4.87
C ALA A 18 0.33 5.89 -5.11
N GLY A 19 -0.91 5.85 -5.57
CA GLY A 19 -1.74 7.05 -5.78
C GLY A 19 -1.98 7.82 -4.48
N LEU A 20 -2.31 7.10 -3.41
CA LEU A 20 -2.51 7.68 -2.08
C LEU A 20 -1.24 8.31 -1.52
N LYS A 21 -0.08 7.67 -1.69
CA LYS A 21 1.18 8.23 -1.21
C LYS A 21 1.57 9.51 -1.97
N ARG A 22 1.22 9.61 -3.26
CA ARG A 22 1.40 10.84 -4.04
C ARG A 22 0.45 11.96 -3.59
N ALA A 23 -0.82 11.64 -3.34
CA ALA A 23 -1.83 12.62 -2.96
C ALA A 23 -1.72 13.07 -1.49
N LEU A 24 -1.31 12.16 -0.60
CA LEU A 24 -1.23 12.36 0.85
C LEU A 24 0.10 11.78 1.40
N PRO A 25 1.24 12.45 1.17
CA PRO A 25 2.57 11.92 1.50
C PRO A 25 2.77 11.53 2.95
N GLU A 26 2.10 12.24 3.87
CA GLU A 26 2.19 12.02 5.32
C GLU A 26 1.39 10.80 5.80
N THR A 27 0.57 10.20 4.94
CA THR A 27 -0.24 9.03 5.30
C THR A 27 0.67 7.82 5.49
N ARG A 28 0.53 7.14 6.63
CA ARG A 28 1.15 5.84 6.85
C ARG A 28 0.28 4.77 6.20
N ILE A 29 0.88 3.96 5.34
CA ILE A 29 0.23 2.80 4.72
C ILE A 29 0.82 1.56 5.37
N VAL A 30 -0.05 0.66 5.82
CA VAL A 30 0.32 -0.66 6.35
C VAL A 30 -0.38 -1.68 5.47
N ALA A 31 0.38 -2.60 4.90
CA ALA A 31 -0.15 -3.60 3.99
C ALA A 31 -0.07 -5.01 4.56
N LEU A 32 -1.04 -5.83 4.20
CA LEU A 32 -1.07 -7.27 4.45
C LEU A 32 -1.31 -7.97 3.12
N ASP A 33 -0.45 -8.92 2.78
CA ASP A 33 -0.62 -9.82 1.64
C ASP A 33 -0.13 -11.20 2.06
N VAL A 34 -0.65 -12.24 1.41
CA VAL A 34 -0.17 -13.63 1.57
C VAL A 34 1.11 -13.88 0.77
N SER A 35 1.38 -13.05 -0.23
CA SER A 35 2.58 -13.10 -1.05
C SER A 35 3.65 -12.16 -0.49
N ASP A 36 4.75 -12.74 -0.01
CA ASP A 36 5.94 -11.99 0.39
C ASP A 36 6.49 -11.12 -0.75
N ASP A 37 6.41 -11.60 -2.00
CA ASP A 37 6.87 -10.84 -3.16
C ASP A 37 6.03 -9.57 -3.38
N ALA A 38 4.71 -9.64 -3.16
CA ALA A 38 3.84 -8.48 -3.25
C ALA A 38 4.15 -7.44 -2.16
N LEU A 39 4.46 -7.89 -0.95
CA LEU A 39 4.88 -7.01 0.16
C LEU A 39 6.22 -6.32 -0.11
N ARG A 40 7.15 -6.99 -0.82
CA ARG A 40 8.47 -6.45 -1.17
C ARG A 40 8.44 -5.45 -2.33
N TYR A 41 7.53 -5.64 -3.28
CA TYR A 41 7.37 -4.76 -4.44
C TYR A 41 6.47 -3.54 -4.17
N GLY A 42 5.54 -3.64 -3.22
CA GLY A 42 4.42 -2.71 -3.07
C GLY A 42 4.67 -1.40 -2.32
N LEU A 43 5.91 -1.11 -1.89
CA LEU A 43 6.28 0.12 -1.17
C LEU A 43 7.54 0.77 -1.74
#